data_AF-A0A4D9DCS0-F1
#
_entry.id   AF-A0A4D9DCS0-F1
#
_cell.length_a   1.000
_cell.length_b   1.000
_cell.length_c   1.000
_cell.angle_alpha   90.00
_cell.angle_beta   90.00
_cell.angle_gamma   90.00
#
_symmetry.space_group_name_H-M   'P 1'
#
loop_
_entity.id
_entity.type
_entity.pdbx_description
1 polymer ?
#
loop_
_entity_poly.entity_id
_entity_poly.type
_entity_poly.pdbx_seq_one_letter_code
_entity_poly.pdbx_strand_id
1 'polypeptide(L)'
;MDTDVISIRPIPVANFLAAEASKVSSNGVFGFPHHHWFIWDCLKDFVRKYNGRIWGNQGPILMTRRLRALCNLTNFHNVEDQSCQNISFLHPQRFYPIPYPAWRQYYKVWKRSPDFNNSYALHLWNFMNKERKTAVAGSNTLVENLYKTYCPTTYKDLVQGTEGSGHTQQNKTE
;
A
#
# COMPACT_ATOMS: atom_id res chain seq x y z
N MET A 1 1.87 -4.56 7.57
CA MET A 1 2.07 -3.92 6.26
C MET A 1 1.63 -4.92 5.20
N ASP A 2 0.83 -4.49 4.23
CA ASP A 2 0.43 -5.36 3.12
C ASP A 2 1.66 -5.86 2.34
N THR A 3 1.51 -7.01 1.68
CA THR A 3 2.61 -7.68 0.96
C THR A 3 2.91 -7.06 -0.41
N ASP A 4 2.03 -6.18 -0.90
CA ASP A 4 2.16 -5.43 -2.15
C ASP A 4 2.63 -3.99 -1.94
N VAL A 5 3.40 -3.77 -0.85
CA VAL A 5 4.01 -2.48 -0.52
C VAL A 5 5.53 -2.56 -0.72
N ILE A 6 6.08 -1.68 -1.57
CA ILE A 6 7.53 -1.50 -1.73
C ILE A 6 8.01 -0.46 -0.72
N SER A 7 8.82 -0.87 0.27
CA SER A 7 9.49 0.07 1.18
C SER A 7 10.64 0.77 0.47
N ILE A 8 10.67 2.11 0.53
CA ILE A 8 11.69 2.92 -0.15
C ILE A 8 12.55 3.74 0.83
N ARG A 9 12.05 4.00 2.05
CA ARG A 9 12.75 4.72 3.14
C ARG A 9 12.27 4.25 4.52
N PRO A 10 13.10 4.38 5.58
CA PRO A 10 12.66 4.11 6.94
C PRO A 10 11.48 4.99 7.37
N ILE A 11 10.59 4.44 8.19
CA ILE A 11 9.46 5.18 8.77
C ILE A 11 9.97 5.83 10.07
N PRO A 12 9.98 7.17 10.20
CA PRO A 12 10.60 7.85 11.35
C PRO A 12 9.66 7.99 12.56
N VAL A 13 8.44 7.46 12.46
CA VAL A 13 7.38 7.63 13.48
C VAL A 13 6.91 6.28 14.00
N ALA A 14 6.68 6.24 15.31
CA ALA A 14 5.88 5.20 15.96
C ALA A 14 4.43 5.71 16.16
N ASN A 15 3.52 4.83 16.56
CA ASN A 15 2.11 5.15 16.86
C ASN A 15 1.40 5.85 15.71
N PHE A 16 1.23 5.17 14.58
CA PHE A 16 0.66 5.79 13.41
C PHE A 16 -0.38 4.93 12.69
N LEU A 17 -1.28 5.63 12.03
CA LEU A 17 -2.16 5.12 10.98
C LEU A 17 -1.83 5.84 9.67
N ALA A 18 -1.84 5.11 8.56
CA ALA A 18 -1.69 5.70 7.24
C ALA A 18 -3.07 6.00 6.63
N ALA A 19 -3.28 7.24 6.19
CA ALA A 19 -4.48 7.60 5.43
C ALA A 19 -4.39 7.10 4.00
N GLU A 20 -5.43 6.41 3.50
CA GLU A 20 -5.56 6.16 2.06
C GLU A 20 -6.18 7.34 1.31
N ALA A 21 -6.94 8.18 2.03
CA ALA A 21 -7.53 9.41 1.52
C ALA A 21 -7.83 10.39 2.67
N SER A 22 -8.21 11.63 2.35
CA SER A 22 -8.65 12.61 3.34
C SER A 22 -9.73 12.03 4.25
N LYS A 23 -9.52 12.11 5.57
CA LYS A 23 -10.43 11.61 6.60
C LYS A 23 -10.70 10.10 6.56
N VAL A 24 -9.91 9.32 5.81
CA VAL A 24 -10.05 7.86 5.68
C VAL A 24 -8.71 7.20 5.97
N SER A 25 -8.67 6.43 7.05
CA SER A 25 -7.53 5.58 7.39
C SER A 25 -7.60 4.29 6.60
N SER A 26 -6.46 3.86 6.08
CA SER A 26 -6.26 2.48 5.65
C SER A 26 -6.07 1.56 6.86
N ASN A 27 -6.09 0.25 6.61
CA ASN A 27 -5.60 -0.80 7.50
C ASN A 27 -4.41 -1.59 6.90
N GLY A 28 -3.92 -1.21 5.71
CA GLY A 28 -2.81 -1.91 5.05
C GLY A 28 -1.43 -1.54 5.60
N VAL A 29 -1.29 -0.33 6.15
CA VAL A 29 -0.06 0.12 6.83
C VAL A 29 -0.40 0.90 8.09
N PHE A 30 0.07 0.42 9.23
CA PHE A 30 0.00 1.07 10.53
C PHE A 30 1.12 0.53 11.42
N GLY A 31 1.49 1.29 12.45
CA GLY A 31 2.57 0.90 13.37
C GLY A 31 2.28 1.35 14.79
N PHE A 32 2.21 0.40 15.71
CA PHE A 32 2.00 0.65 17.14
C PHE A 32 2.89 -0.27 17.97
N PRO A 33 3.32 0.15 19.17
CA PRO A 33 4.02 -0.70 20.11
C PRO A 33 3.09 -1.83 20.56
N HIS A 34 3.72 -2.86 21.10
CA HIS A 34 2.99 -3.98 21.67
C HIS A 34 2.01 -3.51 22.76
N HIS A 35 0.83 -4.13 22.82
CA HIS A 35 -0.26 -3.79 23.74
C HIS A 35 -0.81 -2.35 23.65
N HIS A 36 -0.67 -1.67 22.51
CA HIS A 36 -1.23 -0.33 22.36
C HIS A 36 -2.77 -0.34 22.44
N TRP A 37 -3.32 0.50 23.33
CA TRP A 37 -4.75 0.55 23.65
C TRP A 37 -5.65 0.77 22.42
N PHE A 38 -5.19 1.58 21.44
CA PHE A 38 -5.95 1.85 20.22
C PHE A 38 -6.23 0.56 19.43
N ILE A 39 -5.22 -0.31 19.31
CA ILE A 39 -5.37 -1.59 18.60
C ILE A 39 -6.30 -2.53 19.37
N TRP A 40 -6.23 -2.55 20.70
CA TRP A 40 -7.18 -3.30 21.52
C TRP A 40 -8.63 -2.84 21.33
N ASP A 41 -8.84 -1.53 21.25
CA ASP A 41 -10.13 -0.94 20.92
C ASP A 41 -10.62 -1.31 19.51
N CYS A 42 -9.71 -1.32 18.53
CA CYS A 42 -9.98 -1.83 17.19
C CYS A 42 -10.44 -3.30 17.22
N LEU A 43 -9.79 -4.17 18.00
CA LEU A 43 -10.16 -5.59 18.11
C LEU A 43 -11.54 -5.78 18.77
N LYS A 44 -11.84 -5.05 19.85
CA LYS A 44 -13.19 -5.08 20.47
C LYS A 44 -14.27 -4.63 19.49
N ASP A 45 -13.99 -3.57 18.75
CA ASP A 45 -14.92 -3.02 17.77
C ASP A 45 -15.07 -3.93 16.54
N PHE A 46 -14.01 -4.61 16.12
CA PHE A 46 -14.05 -5.68 15.11
C PHE A 46 -15.11 -6.71 15.50
N VAL A 47 -15.02 -7.31 16.69
CA VAL A 47 -15.96 -8.36 17.11
C VAL A 47 -17.40 -7.83 17.20
N ARG A 48 -17.59 -6.66 17.83
CA ARG A 48 -18.92 -6.09 18.08
C ARG A 48 -19.66 -5.65 16.81
N LYS A 49 -18.91 -5.20 15.80
CA LYS A 49 -19.48 -4.62 14.58
C LYS A 49 -19.13 -5.41 13.33
N TYR A 50 -18.87 -6.71 13.48
CA TYR A 50 -18.57 -7.57 12.35
C TYR A 50 -19.71 -7.56 11.33
N ASN A 51 -19.34 -7.33 10.08
CA ASN A 51 -20.26 -7.38 8.94
C ASN A 51 -19.47 -7.75 7.68
N GLY A 52 -19.50 -9.04 7.32
CA GLY A 52 -18.81 -9.56 6.14
C GLY A 52 -19.43 -9.15 4.80
N ARG A 53 -20.63 -8.52 4.79
CA ARG A 53 -21.26 -8.04 3.54
C ARG A 53 -20.61 -6.76 3.00
N ILE A 54 -19.87 -6.05 3.83
CA ILE A 54 -19.21 -4.79 3.49
C ILE A 54 -17.70 -5.02 3.51
N TRP A 55 -17.08 -5.04 2.32
CA TRP A 55 -15.66 -5.35 2.11
C TRP A 55 -14.72 -4.63 3.10
N GLY A 56 -14.89 -3.31 3.26
CA GLY A 56 -14.01 -2.49 4.10
C GLY A 56 -14.41 -2.41 5.58
N ASN A 57 -15.50 -3.07 6.01
CA ASN A 57 -16.08 -2.84 7.34
C ASN A 57 -15.10 -3.18 8.47
N GLN A 58 -14.26 -4.18 8.28
CA GLN A 58 -13.28 -4.61 9.28
C GLN A 58 -11.85 -4.16 9.01
N GLY A 59 -11.66 -3.43 7.91
CA GLY A 59 -10.38 -2.85 7.51
C GLY A 59 -10.44 -1.32 7.59
N PRO A 60 -10.46 -0.59 6.45
CA PRO A 60 -10.35 0.87 6.46
C PRO A 60 -11.47 1.57 7.23
N ILE A 61 -12.71 1.07 7.14
CA ILE A 61 -13.86 1.65 7.84
C ILE A 61 -13.71 1.49 9.36
N LEU A 62 -13.13 0.37 9.82
CA LEU A 62 -12.85 0.14 11.24
C LEU A 62 -11.82 1.11 11.77
N MET A 63 -10.67 1.20 11.11
CA MET A 63 -9.60 2.11 11.53
C MET A 63 -10.11 3.55 11.53
N THR A 64 -10.84 3.94 10.48
CA THR A 64 -11.42 5.28 10.35
C THR A 64 -12.44 5.58 11.45
N ARG A 65 -13.40 4.68 11.73
CA ARG A 65 -14.43 4.94 12.76
C ARG A 65 -13.82 4.99 14.17
N ARG A 66 -12.80 4.18 14.45
CA ARG A 66 -12.11 4.21 15.75
C ARG A 66 -11.30 5.49 15.92
N LEU A 67 -10.60 5.93 14.88
CA LEU A 67 -9.89 7.20 14.92
C LEU A 67 -10.85 8.39 15.05
N ARG A 68 -11.97 8.39 14.32
CA ARG A 68 -13.02 9.43 14.42
C ARG A 68 -13.70 9.50 15.77
N ALA A 69 -13.78 8.39 16.51
CA ALA A 69 -14.32 8.38 17.86
C ALA A 69 -13.41 9.13 18.86
N LEU A 70 -12.14 9.36 18.50
CA LEU A 70 -11.15 10.05 19.34
C LEU A 70 -10.95 11.50 18.92
N CYS A 71 -11.00 11.78 17.61
CA CYS A 71 -10.74 13.11 17.05
C CYS A 71 -11.62 13.41 15.84
N ASN A 72 -11.91 14.70 15.63
CA ASN A 72 -12.58 15.15 14.41
C ASN A 72 -11.58 15.18 13.24
N LEU A 73 -11.69 14.21 12.32
CA LEU A 73 -10.80 14.14 11.15
C LEU A 73 -11.13 15.24 10.14
N THR A 74 -10.14 16.06 9.83
CA THR A 74 -10.23 17.12 8.83
C THR A 74 -9.54 16.72 7.53
N ASN A 75 -9.72 17.50 6.46
CA ASN A 75 -8.89 17.32 5.28
C ASN A 75 -7.45 17.68 5.63
N PHE A 76 -6.50 17.01 4.99
CA PHE A 76 -5.11 17.39 5.11
C PHE A 76 -4.85 18.75 4.47
N HIS A 77 -3.90 19.49 5.04
CA HIS A 77 -3.40 20.74 4.48
C HIS A 77 -2.01 20.47 3.90
N ASN A 78 -1.79 20.81 2.63
CA ASN A 78 -0.56 20.47 1.91
C ASN A 78 -0.19 18.98 2.01
N VAL A 79 0.99 18.67 2.54
CA VAL A 79 1.50 17.31 2.77
C VAL A 79 1.79 17.05 4.25
N GLU A 80 1.15 17.84 5.12
CA GLU A 80 1.30 17.74 6.57
C GLU A 80 0.53 16.53 7.11
N ASP A 81 1.15 15.85 8.06
CA ASP A 81 0.50 14.78 8.82
C ASP A 81 -0.40 15.40 9.92
N GLN A 82 -1.46 14.70 10.31
CA GLN A 82 -2.31 15.10 11.42
C GLN A 82 -1.94 14.31 12.68
N SER A 83 -2.38 14.79 13.85
CA SER A 83 -2.22 14.09 15.13
C SER A 83 -3.57 13.93 15.82
N CYS A 84 -3.78 12.77 16.43
CA CYS A 84 -4.96 12.45 17.20
C CYS A 84 -4.59 11.70 18.49
N GLN A 85 -4.65 12.38 19.64
CA GLN A 85 -4.31 11.80 20.95
C GLN A 85 -3.01 10.96 20.94
N ASN A 86 -1.92 11.54 20.42
CA ASN A 86 -0.60 10.91 20.25
C ASN A 86 -0.54 9.78 19.20
N ILE A 87 -1.55 9.66 18.33
CA ILE A 87 -1.51 8.84 17.12
C ILE A 87 -1.25 9.75 15.93
N SER A 88 -0.16 9.53 15.22
CA SER A 88 0.14 10.20 13.96
C SER A 88 -0.78 9.66 12.87
N PHE A 89 -1.63 10.52 12.32
CA PHE A 89 -2.45 10.20 11.15
C PHE A 89 -1.77 10.72 9.91
N LEU A 90 -1.07 9.82 9.23
CA LEU A 90 -0.14 10.15 8.17
C LEU A 90 -0.83 10.46 6.87
N HIS A 91 -0.34 11.48 6.17
CA HIS A 91 -0.81 11.93 4.87
C HIS A 91 -0.73 10.79 3.84
N PRO A 92 -1.68 10.71 2.87
CA PRO A 92 -1.64 9.67 1.83
C PRO A 92 -0.32 9.62 1.06
N GLN A 93 0.38 10.73 0.89
CA GLN A 93 1.70 10.78 0.26
C GLN A 93 2.77 9.91 0.96
N ARG A 94 2.59 9.51 2.22
CA ARG A 94 3.54 8.64 2.93
C ARG A 94 3.57 7.20 2.39
N PHE A 95 2.42 6.68 1.96
CA PHE A 95 2.24 5.25 1.59
C PHE A 95 1.43 5.01 0.32
N TYR A 96 0.56 5.96 -0.04
CA TYR A 96 -0.40 5.91 -1.14
C TYR A 96 -0.29 7.13 -2.07
N PRO A 97 0.92 7.55 -2.52
CA PRO A 97 1.09 8.73 -3.37
C PRO A 97 0.39 8.58 -4.73
N ILE A 98 0.22 7.35 -5.21
CA ILE A 98 -0.68 7.00 -6.33
C ILE A 98 -1.90 6.30 -5.72
N PRO A 99 -3.10 6.92 -5.74
CA PRO A 99 -4.27 6.35 -5.09
C PRO A 99 -4.84 5.16 -5.90
N TYR A 100 -5.64 4.32 -5.25
CA TYR A 100 -6.20 3.11 -5.86
C TYR A 100 -6.91 3.32 -7.22
N PRO A 101 -7.62 4.43 -7.52
CA PRO A 101 -8.22 4.61 -8.85
C PRO A 101 -7.17 4.75 -9.96
N ALA A 102 -5.98 5.21 -9.59
CA ALA A 102 -4.86 5.46 -10.48
C ALA A 102 -3.80 4.34 -10.48
N TRP A 103 -4.07 3.18 -9.87
CA TRP A 103 -3.10 2.08 -9.71
C TRP A 103 -2.37 1.69 -11.01
N ARG A 104 -3.04 1.80 -12.17
CA ARG A 104 -2.45 1.51 -13.50
C ARG A 104 -1.22 2.37 -13.81
N GLN A 105 -1.03 3.51 -13.14
CA GLN A 105 0.15 4.36 -13.31
C GLN A 105 1.45 3.62 -12.97
N TYR A 106 1.44 2.65 -12.05
CA TYR A 106 2.60 1.81 -11.76
C TYR A 106 3.08 1.01 -12.98
N TYR A 107 2.19 0.69 -13.91
CA TYR A 107 2.50 -0.14 -15.08
C TYR A 107 2.65 0.66 -16.37
N LYS A 108 2.86 1.98 -16.27
CA LYS A 108 3.14 2.87 -17.42
C LYS A 108 4.63 3.14 -17.53
N VAL A 109 5.08 3.43 -18.76
CA VAL A 109 6.47 3.80 -19.05
C VAL A 109 6.88 5.03 -18.25
N TRP A 110 8.05 4.93 -17.63
CA TRP A 110 8.63 5.93 -16.74
C TRP A 110 9.30 7.06 -17.51
N LYS A 111 8.50 7.93 -18.14
CA LYS A 111 9.05 9.08 -18.90
C LYS A 111 9.71 10.13 -18.01
N ARG A 112 9.16 10.36 -16.81
CA ARG A 112 9.71 11.22 -15.76
C ARG A 112 9.39 10.58 -14.41
N SER A 113 10.35 10.61 -13.49
CA SER A 113 10.11 10.12 -12.13
C SER A 113 8.98 10.88 -11.45
N PRO A 114 7.91 10.22 -10.99
CA PRO A 114 7.09 10.78 -9.93
C PRO A 114 8.00 11.12 -8.76
N ASP A 115 7.71 12.23 -8.10
CA ASP A 115 8.41 12.60 -6.90
C ASP A 115 7.83 11.82 -5.71
N PHE A 116 8.62 10.91 -5.15
CA PHE A 116 8.30 10.16 -3.93
C PHE A 116 9.05 10.70 -2.70
N ASN A 117 9.47 11.98 -2.72
CA ASN A 117 10.22 12.60 -1.64
C ASN A 117 9.49 12.62 -0.31
N ASN A 118 8.18 12.54 -0.34
CA ASN A 118 7.32 12.50 0.83
C ASN A 118 6.95 11.07 1.26
N SER A 119 7.36 10.04 0.51
CA SER A 119 6.92 8.66 0.69
C SER A 119 7.95 7.82 1.45
N TYR A 120 7.45 6.95 2.34
CA TYR A 120 8.25 5.92 3.02
C TYR A 120 8.13 4.57 2.30
N ALA A 121 6.96 4.32 1.70
CA ALA A 121 6.71 3.13 0.90
C ALA A 121 5.64 3.41 -0.17
N LEU A 122 5.44 2.47 -1.09
CA LEU A 122 4.53 2.58 -2.22
C LEU A 122 3.63 1.34 -2.28
N HIS A 123 2.32 1.53 -2.12
CA HIS A 123 1.31 0.46 -2.26
C HIS A 123 0.95 0.23 -3.73
N LEU A 124 1.10 -0.99 -4.25
CA LEU A 124 0.89 -1.33 -5.65
C LEU A 124 -0.57 -1.70 -6.00
N TRP A 125 -1.45 -1.77 -5.00
CA TRP A 125 -2.88 -2.04 -5.14
C TRP A 125 -3.19 -3.37 -5.86
N ASN A 126 -2.59 -4.48 -5.43
CA ASN A 126 -2.71 -5.77 -6.11
C ASN A 126 -4.17 -6.25 -6.24
N PHE A 127 -5.04 -5.95 -5.27
CA PHE A 127 -6.49 -6.21 -5.37
C PHE A 127 -7.14 -5.52 -6.58
N MET A 128 -6.66 -4.34 -6.96
CA MET A 128 -7.18 -3.59 -8.11
C MET A 128 -6.66 -4.14 -9.44
N ASN A 129 -5.52 -4.84 -9.43
CA ASN A 129 -4.86 -5.39 -10.60
C ASN A 129 -5.51 -6.70 -11.11
N LYS A 130 -6.79 -6.63 -11.46
CA LYS A 130 -7.53 -7.75 -12.10
C LYS A 130 -6.95 -8.16 -13.46
N GLU A 131 -6.18 -7.26 -14.07
CA GLU A 131 -5.49 -7.45 -15.35
C GLU A 131 -4.20 -8.28 -15.22
N ARG A 132 -3.78 -8.64 -13.99
CA ARG A 132 -2.57 -9.43 -13.72
C ARG A 132 -1.30 -8.84 -14.36
N LYS A 133 -1.19 -7.51 -14.38
CA LYS A 133 0.03 -6.85 -14.84
C LYS A 133 1.18 -7.15 -13.88
N THR A 134 2.37 -7.38 -14.42
CA THR A 134 3.59 -7.68 -13.66
C THR A 134 4.71 -6.72 -14.06
N ALA A 135 5.80 -6.71 -13.29
CA ALA A 135 7.04 -6.08 -13.73
C ALA A 135 7.66 -6.93 -14.86
N VAL A 136 7.97 -6.30 -15.98
CA VAL A 136 8.53 -6.96 -17.18
C VAL A 136 9.92 -6.40 -17.45
N ALA A 137 10.91 -7.26 -17.66
CA ALA A 137 12.27 -6.85 -17.98
C ALA A 137 12.33 -5.98 -19.24
N GLY A 138 13.00 -4.83 -19.16
CA GLY A 138 13.18 -3.91 -20.29
C GLY A 138 11.95 -3.05 -20.63
N SER A 139 10.84 -3.19 -19.91
CA SER A 139 9.60 -2.42 -20.16
C SER A 139 9.74 -0.91 -19.88
N ASN A 140 10.75 -0.54 -19.07
CA ASN A 140 10.94 0.77 -18.49
C ASN A 140 9.69 1.33 -17.80
N THR A 141 8.84 0.46 -17.25
CA THR A 141 7.65 0.87 -16.49
C THR A 141 8.04 1.35 -15.09
N LEU A 142 7.18 2.15 -14.46
CA LEU A 142 7.42 2.62 -13.09
C LEU A 142 7.67 1.45 -12.12
N VAL A 143 6.84 0.41 -12.16
CA VAL A 143 6.95 -0.76 -11.28
C VAL A 143 8.26 -1.51 -11.51
N GLU A 144 8.68 -1.73 -12.76
CA GLU A 144 9.95 -2.39 -13.07
C GLU A 144 11.13 -1.63 -12.45
N ASN A 145 11.13 -0.31 -12.63
CA ASN A 145 12.20 0.53 -12.09
C ASN A 145 12.18 0.56 -10.55
N LEU A 146 11.01 0.59 -9.93
CA LEU A 146 10.90 0.47 -8.47
C LEU A 146 11.47 -0.85 -7.95
N TYR A 147 11.16 -1.98 -8.61
CA TYR A 147 11.74 -3.28 -8.26
C TYR A 147 13.26 -3.30 -8.44
N LYS A 148 13.79 -2.75 -9.55
CA LYS A 148 15.24 -2.62 -9.78
C LYS A 148 15.94 -1.85 -8.67
N THR A 149 15.35 -0.72 -8.25
CA THR A 149 15.97 0.18 -7.28
C THR A 149 15.84 -0.31 -5.84
N TYR A 150 14.66 -0.78 -5.44
CA TYR A 150 14.34 -1.01 -4.02
C TYR A 150 14.17 -2.49 -3.65
N CYS A 151 14.02 -3.39 -4.63
CA CYS A 151 13.87 -4.83 -4.39
C CYS A 151 14.71 -5.66 -5.39
N PRO A 152 16.04 -5.44 -5.49
CA PRO A 152 16.86 -6.01 -6.56
C PRO A 152 16.91 -7.54 -6.56
N THR A 153 16.83 -8.20 -5.40
CA THR A 153 16.76 -9.67 -5.30
C THR A 153 15.43 -10.17 -5.89
N THR A 154 14.30 -9.62 -5.46
CA THR A 154 12.98 -9.95 -6.00
C THR A 154 12.90 -9.67 -7.50
N TYR A 155 13.50 -8.58 -7.98
CA TYR A 155 13.54 -8.28 -9.40
C TYR A 155 14.26 -9.37 -10.19
N LYS A 156 15.41 -9.86 -9.72
CA LYS A 156 16.15 -10.97 -10.36
C LYS A 156 15.29 -12.23 -10.46
N ASP A 157 14.59 -12.60 -9.38
CA ASP A 157 13.74 -13.78 -9.36
C ASP A 157 12.56 -13.65 -10.34
N LEU A 158 11.95 -12.46 -10.41
CA LEU A 158 10.84 -12.17 -11.31
C LEU A 158 11.24 -12.29 -12.79
N VAL A 159 12.43 -11.79 -13.17
CA VAL A 159 12.88 -11.81 -14.57
C VAL A 159 13.44 -13.17 -14.98
N GLN A 160 14.13 -13.88 -14.09
CA GLN A 160 14.61 -15.25 -14.37
C GLN A 160 13.44 -16.24 -14.48
N GLY A 161 12.40 -16.08 -13.65
CA GLY A 161 11.18 -16.88 -13.75
C GLY A 161 10.44 -16.71 -15.09
N THR A 162 10.56 -15.54 -15.74
CA THR A 162 10.00 -15.34 -17.08
C THR A 162 10.81 -16.00 -18.20
N GLU A 163 12.13 -16.07 -18.10
CA GLU A 163 13.00 -16.76 -19.08
C GLU A 163 12.79 -18.28 -19.08
N GLY A 164 12.51 -18.88 -17.92
CA GLY A 164 12.22 -20.32 -17.78
C GLY A 164 10.85 -20.77 -18.30
N SER A 165 9.93 -19.85 -18.58
CA SER A 165 8.57 -20.17 -19.04
C SER A 165 8.41 -20.22 -20.58
N GLY A 166 9.50 -19.99 -21.32
CA GLY A 166 9.51 -19.89 -22.78
C GLY A 166 9.76 -21.18 -23.56
N HIS A 167 9.98 -22.34 -22.93
CA HIS A 167 10.33 -23.59 -23.63
C HIS A 167 9.56 -24.81 -23.12
N THR A 168 8.30 -24.96 -23.55
CA THR A 168 7.74 -26.29 -23.88
C THR A 168 6.50 -26.16 -24.77
N GLN A 169 6.71 -25.91 -26.06
CA GLN A 169 5.86 -26.49 -27.10
C GLN A 169 6.75 -27.42 -27.92
N GLN A 170 6.91 -28.67 -27.44
CA GLN A 170 7.34 -29.75 -28.30
C GLN A 170 6.11 -30.28 -29.02
N ASN A 171 6.09 -30.05 -30.33
CA ASN A 171 5.22 -30.68 -31.30
C ASN A 171 5.15 -32.19 -31.04
N LYS A 172 3.94 -32.72 -30.84
CA LYS A 172 3.64 -34.11 -31.13
C LYS A 172 3.03 -34.16 -32.53
N THR A 173 3.87 -34.50 -33.50
CA THR A 173 3.46 -35.07 -34.78
C THR A 173 3.79 -36.56 -34.72
N GLU A 174 2.92 -37.34 -35.38
CA GLU A 174 2.81 -38.81 -35.43
C GLU A 174 1.98 -39.48 -34.32
#